data_AF-A0A8T0DCQ0-F1
#
_entry.id   AF-A0A8T0DCQ0-F1
#
_cell.length_a   1.000
_cell.length_b   1.000
_cell.length_c   1.000
_cell.angle_alpha   90.00
_cell.angle_beta   90.00
_cell.angle_gamma   90.00
#
_symmetry.space_group_name_H-M   'P 1'
#
loop_
_entity.id
_entity.type
_entity.pdbx_description
1 polymer ?
#
loop_
_entity_poly.entity_id
_entity_poly.type
_entity_poly.pdbx_seq_one_letter_code
_entity_poly.pdbx_strand_id
1 'polypeptide(L)'
;MMCNFDICGVQSKFSSCLKDNDILLREYCDAYLEISKLLTFFGKIFYFVTRDVDNKLSILYEHCNRDSIHYRSVRSMIEYEATVGVNQVLCKGKANGCRTILRLHRALVFVIELITGICTGERLFCTA
;
A
#
# COMPACT_ATOMS: atom_id res chain seq x y z
N MET A 1 10.41 -21.97 -14.87
CA MET A 1 9.38 -22.23 -13.83
C MET A 1 8.42 -21.06 -13.86
N MET A 2 7.28 -21.21 -14.53
CA MET A 2 6.29 -20.13 -14.64
C MET A 2 5.54 -20.05 -13.31
N CYS A 3 5.84 -19.04 -12.49
CA CYS A 3 5.02 -18.75 -11.32
C CYS A 3 3.69 -18.17 -11.81
N ASN A 4 2.60 -18.88 -11.60
CA ASN A 4 1.26 -18.40 -11.92
C ASN A 4 0.95 -17.26 -10.94
N PHE A 5 0.87 -16.02 -11.42
CA PHE A 5 0.44 -14.89 -10.61
C PHE A 5 -1.07 -14.96 -10.42
N ASP A 6 -1.52 -15.06 -9.17
CA ASP A 6 -2.94 -15.20 -8.83
C ASP A 6 -3.61 -13.83 -8.65
N ILE A 7 -4.07 -13.25 -9.77
CA ILE A 7 -4.85 -12.00 -9.77
C ILE A 7 -6.10 -12.14 -8.91
N CYS A 8 -6.76 -13.31 -8.93
CA CYS A 8 -7.96 -13.58 -8.14
C CYS A 8 -7.63 -13.54 -6.64
N GLY A 9 -6.50 -14.11 -6.24
CA GLY A 9 -5.96 -14.03 -4.88
C GLY A 9 -5.71 -12.58 -4.43
N VAL A 10 -5.13 -11.75 -5.30
CA VAL A 10 -4.95 -10.31 -5.03
C VAL A 10 -6.28 -9.59 -4.83
N GLN A 11 -7.23 -9.80 -5.74
CA GLN A 11 -8.56 -9.21 -5.64
C GLN A 11 -9.26 -9.64 -4.34
N SER A 12 -9.18 -10.92 -3.98
CA SER A 12 -9.74 -11.44 -2.74
C SER A 12 -9.14 -10.75 -1.52
N LYS A 13 -7.83 -10.52 -1.48
CA LYS A 13 -7.18 -9.83 -0.37
C LYS A 13 -7.61 -8.36 -0.27
N PHE A 14 -7.67 -7.63 -1.37
CA PHE A 14 -8.15 -6.25 -1.34
C PHE A 14 -9.63 -6.18 -0.93
N SER A 15 -10.44 -7.14 -1.35
CA SER A 15 -11.84 -7.22 -0.94
C SER A 15 -11.98 -7.43 0.57
N SER A 16 -11.10 -8.24 1.18
CA SER A 16 -11.10 -8.45 2.64
C SER A 16 -10.62 -7.25 3.45
N CYS A 17 -10.00 -6.24 2.81
CA CYS A 17 -9.58 -5.03 3.51
C CYS A 17 -10.78 -4.18 3.96
N LEU A 18 -11.91 -4.25 3.25
CA LEU A 18 -13.10 -3.45 3.54
C LEU A 18 -13.95 -4.13 4.62
N LYS A 19 -14.12 -3.46 5.76
CA LYS A 19 -15.00 -3.90 6.84
C LYS A 19 -15.69 -2.70 7.46
N ASP A 20 -17.01 -2.77 7.62
CA ASP A 20 -17.82 -1.71 8.25
C ASP A 20 -17.59 -0.31 7.63
N ASN A 21 -17.50 -0.23 6.29
CA ASN A 21 -17.16 0.99 5.54
C ASN A 21 -15.81 1.62 5.93
N ASP A 22 -14.86 0.81 6.39
CA ASP A 22 -13.51 1.22 6.73
C ASP A 22 -12.49 0.22 6.15
N ILE A 23 -11.23 0.65 6.05
CA ILE A 23 -10.15 -0.17 5.53
C ILE A 23 -9.31 -0.65 6.71
N LEU A 24 -9.26 -1.97 6.92
CA LEU A 24 -8.39 -2.57 7.92
C LEU A 24 -6.93 -2.48 7.46
N LEU A 25 -6.07 -1.92 8.32
CA LEU A 25 -4.74 -1.47 7.91
C LEU A 25 -3.79 -2.66 7.66
N ARG A 26 -3.87 -3.71 8.48
CA ARG A 26 -3.02 -4.90 8.33
C ARG A 26 -3.36 -5.67 7.06
N GLU A 27 -4.64 -5.88 6.81
CA GLU A 27 -5.17 -6.54 5.63
C GLU A 27 -4.79 -5.75 4.37
N TYR A 28 -4.82 -4.42 4.43
CA TYR A 28 -4.33 -3.56 3.36
C TYR A 28 -2.84 -3.80 3.07
N CYS A 29 -1.99 -3.87 4.11
CA CYS A 29 -0.58 -4.19 3.95
C CYS A 29 -0.38 -5.58 3.33
N ASP A 30 -1.14 -6.58 3.78
CA ASP A 30 -1.06 -7.96 3.30
C ASP A 30 -1.55 -8.12 1.85
N ALA A 31 -2.50 -7.30 1.43
CA ALA A 31 -2.95 -7.20 0.04
C ALA A 31 -1.89 -6.52 -0.84
N TYR A 32 -1.31 -5.42 -0.36
CA TYR A 32 -0.25 -4.70 -1.05
C TYR A 32 1.01 -5.56 -1.23
N LEU A 33 1.33 -6.42 -0.26
CA LEU A 33 2.45 -7.36 -0.37
C LEU A 33 2.31 -8.29 -1.59
N GLU A 34 1.10 -8.73 -1.94
CA GLU A 34 0.89 -9.53 -3.15
C GLU A 34 1.11 -8.73 -4.44
N ILE A 35 0.75 -7.44 -4.43
CA ILE A 35 1.08 -6.51 -5.53
C ILE A 35 2.61 -6.33 -5.62
N SER A 36 3.31 -6.21 -4.49
CA SER A 36 4.78 -6.12 -4.51
C SER A 36 5.40 -7.34 -5.20
N LYS A 37 4.87 -8.55 -4.93
CA LYS A 37 5.29 -9.77 -5.64
C LYS A 37 5.03 -9.70 -7.14
N LEU A 38 3.90 -9.13 -7.59
CA LEU A 38 3.65 -8.88 -9.01
C LEU A 38 4.78 -8.06 -9.63
N LEU A 39 5.16 -6.96 -8.98
CA LEU A 39 6.15 -6.03 -9.49
C LEU A 39 7.54 -6.67 -9.62
N THR A 40 7.85 -7.70 -8.83
CA THR A 40 9.11 -8.45 -8.98
C THR A 40 9.20 -9.20 -10.31
N PHE A 41 8.08 -9.59 -10.93
CA PHE A 41 8.07 -10.27 -12.23
C PHE A 41 8.46 -9.36 -13.39
N PHE A 42 8.31 -8.04 -13.26
CA PHE A 42 8.79 -7.08 -14.26
C PHE A 42 10.32 -6.94 -14.27
N GLY A 43 11.03 -7.67 -13.40
CA GLY A 43 12.48 -7.78 -13.41
C GLY A 43 13.20 -6.67 -12.66
N LYS A 44 14.53 -6.64 -12.81
CA LYS A 44 15.45 -5.82 -11.97
C LYS A 44 15.16 -4.32 -12.02
N ILE A 45 14.52 -3.82 -13.07
CA ILE A 45 14.13 -2.40 -13.18
C ILE A 45 13.18 -2.02 -12.03
N PHE A 46 12.30 -2.91 -11.59
CA PHE A 46 11.33 -2.61 -10.52
C PHE A 46 11.88 -2.87 -9.10
N TYR A 47 13.13 -3.30 -8.97
CA TYR A 47 13.74 -3.61 -7.66
C TYR A 47 13.71 -2.43 -6.68
N PHE A 48 13.97 -1.21 -7.16
CA PHE A 48 13.92 -0.02 -6.30
C PHE A 48 12.50 0.30 -5.84
N VAL A 49 11.50 -0.01 -6.68
CA VAL A 49 10.07 0.17 -6.36
C VAL A 49 9.67 -0.82 -5.26
N THR A 50 9.98 -2.10 -5.44
CA THR A 50 9.64 -3.13 -4.44
C THR A 50 10.33 -2.87 -3.10
N ARG A 51 11.61 -2.45 -3.11
CA ARG A 51 12.32 -2.06 -1.88
C ARG A 51 11.68 -0.86 -1.18
N ASP A 52 11.23 0.13 -1.95
CA ASP A 52 10.56 1.31 -1.41
C ASP A 52 9.17 0.97 -0.80
N VAL A 53 8.47 0.01 -1.40
CA VAL A 53 7.23 -0.58 -0.88
C VAL A 53 7.50 -1.35 0.42
N ASP A 54 8.47 -2.26 0.44
CA ASP A 54 8.79 -3.09 1.62
C ASP A 54 9.14 -2.22 2.84
N ASN A 55 9.92 -1.16 2.64
CA ASN A 55 10.24 -0.19 3.69
C ASN A 55 8.98 0.46 4.28
N LYS A 56 8.01 0.83 3.43
CA LYS A 56 6.75 1.46 3.88
C LYS A 56 5.81 0.47 4.56
N LEU A 57 5.72 -0.74 4.04
CA LEU A 57 4.95 -1.81 4.69
C LEU A 57 5.53 -2.12 6.08
N SER A 58 6.86 -2.19 6.20
CA SER A 58 7.53 -2.38 7.50
C SER A 58 7.12 -1.31 8.53
N ILE A 59 7.12 -0.03 8.13
CA ILE A 59 6.67 1.08 8.99
C ILE A 59 5.21 0.87 9.44
N LEU A 60 4.31 0.51 8.52
CA LEU A 60 2.90 0.29 8.88
C LEU A 60 2.70 -0.93 9.78
N TYR A 61 3.41 -2.04 9.52
CA TYR A 61 3.38 -3.21 10.39
C TYR A 61 3.92 -2.92 11.78
N GLU A 62 4.98 -2.11 11.90
CA GLU A 62 5.53 -1.66 13.17
C GLU A 62 4.48 -0.89 13.99
N HIS A 63 3.74 0.03 13.35
CA HIS A 63 2.62 0.73 13.99
C HIS A 63 1.49 -0.22 14.40
N CYS A 64 1.06 -1.11 13.50
CA CYS A 64 0.01 -2.10 13.79
C CYS A 64 0.40 -3.01 14.97
N ASN A 65 1.68 -3.34 15.11
CA ASN A 65 2.20 -4.19 16.19
C ASN A 65 2.32 -3.43 17.52
N ARG A 66 2.67 -2.14 17.48
CA ARG A 66 2.83 -1.31 18.67
C ARG A 66 1.51 -0.85 19.26
N ASP A 67 0.54 -0.54 18.40
CA ASP A 67 -0.74 0.03 18.78
C ASP A 67 -1.85 -0.47 17.85
N SER A 68 -2.31 -1.68 18.12
CA SER A 68 -3.34 -2.35 17.33
C SER A 68 -4.73 -1.72 17.45
N ILE A 69 -4.94 -0.82 18.41
CA ILE A 69 -6.22 -0.14 18.62
C ILE A 69 -6.29 1.07 17.69
N HIS A 70 -5.31 1.98 17.77
CA HIS A 70 -5.31 3.18 16.94
C HIS A 70 -4.95 2.88 15.48
N TYR A 71 -4.11 1.87 15.22
CA TYR A 71 -3.75 1.44 13.87
C TYR A 71 -4.55 0.22 13.38
N ARG A 72 -5.76 0.01 13.92
CA ARG A 72 -6.67 -1.05 13.45
C ARG A 72 -7.13 -0.78 12.01
N SER A 73 -7.59 0.43 11.75
CA SER A 73 -8.12 0.85 10.45
C SER A 73 -7.53 2.17 9.99
N VAL A 74 -7.75 2.50 8.72
CA VAL A 74 -7.33 3.78 8.14
C VAL A 74 -8.02 4.94 8.86
N ARG A 75 -9.33 4.84 9.15
CA ARG A 75 -10.05 5.89 9.88
C ARG A 75 -9.49 6.10 11.29
N SER A 76 -9.34 5.03 12.08
CA SER A 76 -8.84 5.14 13.46
C SER A 76 -7.42 5.71 13.50
N MET A 77 -6.59 5.35 12.52
CA MET A 77 -5.24 5.86 12.39
C MET A 77 -5.24 7.36 12.09
N ILE A 78 -6.11 7.82 11.18
CA ILE A 78 -6.24 9.24 10.85
C ILE A 78 -6.68 10.05 12.07
N GLU A 79 -7.71 9.57 12.78
CA GLU A 79 -8.20 10.23 14.00
C GLU A 79 -7.09 10.32 15.05
N TYR A 80 -6.39 9.23 15.31
CA TYR A 80 -5.28 9.20 16.25
C TYR A 80 -4.14 10.14 15.84
N GLU A 81 -3.59 10.02 14.63
CA GLU A 81 -2.47 10.85 14.20
C GLU A 81 -2.84 12.33 14.10
N ALA A 82 -4.09 12.66 13.77
CA ALA A 82 -4.58 14.04 13.82
C ALA A 82 -4.54 14.61 15.25
N THR A 83 -4.98 13.84 16.25
CA THR A 83 -4.93 14.27 17.66
C THR A 83 -3.50 14.43 18.18
N VAL A 84 -2.58 13.57 17.76
CA VAL A 84 -1.15 13.65 18.12
C VAL A 84 -0.47 14.84 17.43
N GLY A 85 -0.82 15.11 16.17
CA GLY A 85 -0.29 16.22 15.37
C GLY A 85 -0.65 17.60 15.93
N VAL A 86 -1.86 17.75 16.48
CA VAL A 86 -2.31 18.97 17.17
C VAL A 86 -1.46 19.24 18.42
N ASN A 87 -0.96 18.19 19.08
CA ASN A 87 -0.20 18.30 20.32
C ASN A 87 1.32 18.54 20.13
N GLN A 88 1.80 18.76 18.88
CA GLN A 88 3.14 19.17 18.36
C GLN A 88 4.45 18.63 19.00
N VAL A 89 4.50 18.35 20.29
CA VAL A 89 5.67 17.92 21.09
C VAL A 89 6.16 16.50 20.72
N LEU A 90 5.31 15.65 20.13
CA LEU A 90 5.65 14.26 19.75
C LEU A 90 5.96 14.08 18.26
N CYS A 91 5.88 15.14 17.45
CA CYS A 91 5.76 15.06 15.99
C CYS A 91 7.05 14.77 15.22
N LYS A 92 8.22 14.75 15.87
CA LYS A 92 9.48 14.38 15.20
C LYS A 92 9.60 12.84 15.11
N GLY A 93 8.83 12.24 14.20
CA GLY A 93 9.07 10.89 13.69
C GLY A 93 8.19 9.76 14.20
N LYS A 94 7.24 10.01 15.12
CA LYS A 94 6.40 8.95 15.72
C LYS A 94 5.04 8.71 15.04
N ALA A 95 4.45 9.73 14.41
CA ALA A 95 3.17 9.62 13.69
C ALA A 95 3.44 9.81 12.18
N ASN A 96 3.64 8.71 11.46
CA ASN A 96 3.91 8.73 10.03
C ASN A 96 3.06 7.72 9.23
N GLY A 97 2.10 7.06 9.86
CA GLY A 97 1.21 6.08 9.26
C GLY A 97 0.37 6.68 8.13
N CYS A 98 -0.29 7.82 8.35
CA CYS A 98 -1.10 8.50 7.34
C CYS A 98 -0.27 8.92 6.13
N ARG A 99 0.94 9.46 6.36
CA ARG A 99 1.86 9.81 5.26
C ARG A 99 2.33 8.57 4.50
N THR A 100 2.58 7.47 5.20
CA THR A 100 3.09 6.23 4.63
C THR A 100 2.02 5.55 3.77
N ILE A 101 0.79 5.42 4.28
CA ILE A 101 -0.30 4.84 3.51
C ILE A 101 -0.65 5.68 2.29
N LEU A 102 -0.63 7.02 2.38
CA LEU A 102 -0.92 7.89 1.24
C LEU A 102 0.07 7.67 0.09
N ARG A 103 1.35 7.47 0.43
CA ARG A 103 2.39 7.17 -0.57
C ARG A 103 2.20 5.80 -1.20
N LEU A 104 1.86 4.79 -0.41
CA LEU A 104 1.52 3.47 -0.92
C LEU A 104 0.28 3.53 -1.82
N HIS A 105 -0.78 4.21 -1.40
CA HIS A 105 -2.00 4.33 -2.18
C HIS A 105 -1.76 4.99 -3.54
N ARG A 106 -0.99 6.09 -3.60
CA ARG A 106 -0.60 6.71 -4.88
C ARG A 106 0.22 5.78 -5.76
N ALA A 107 1.13 5.01 -5.18
CA ALA A 107 1.89 4.01 -5.92
C ALA A 107 0.98 2.87 -6.44
N LEU A 108 -0.04 2.47 -5.68
CA LEU A 108 -1.03 1.48 -6.13
C LEU A 108 -1.83 1.96 -7.34
N VAL A 109 -2.26 3.23 -7.32
CA VAL A 109 -2.95 3.85 -8.48
C VAL A 109 -2.06 3.77 -9.73
N PHE A 110 -0.78 4.13 -9.61
CA PHE A 110 0.18 3.99 -10.70
C PHE A 110 0.31 2.54 -11.20
N VAL A 111 0.35 1.55 -10.29
CA VAL A 111 0.41 0.13 -10.67
C VAL A 111 -0.85 -0.31 -11.41
N ILE A 112 -2.03 0.14 -10.96
CA ILE A 112 -3.30 -0.15 -11.63
C ILE A 112 -3.31 0.44 -13.04
N GLU A 113 -2.89 1.70 -13.20
CA GLU A 113 -2.80 2.37 -14.50
C GLU A 113 -1.81 1.65 -15.43
N LEU A 114 -0.63 1.27 -14.92
CA LEU A 114 0.38 0.53 -15.66
C LEU A 114 -0.17 -0.81 -16.19
N ILE A 115 -0.78 -1.61 -15.31
CA ILE A 115 -1.35 -2.91 -15.70
C ILE A 115 -2.49 -2.72 -16.68
N THR A 116 -3.36 -1.74 -16.45
CA THR A 116 -4.48 -1.42 -17.34
C THR A 116 -3.97 -1.05 -18.73
N GLY A 117 -2.99 -0.16 -18.84
CA GLY A 117 -2.38 0.23 -20.12
C GLY A 117 -1.71 -0.93 -20.85
N ILE A 118 -1.06 -1.84 -20.11
CA ILE A 118 -0.49 -3.07 -20.69
C ILE A 118 -1.60 -3.98 -21.24
N CYS A 119 -2.71 -4.13 -20.51
CA CYS A 119 -3.82 -4.99 -20.90
C CYS A 119 -4.66 -4.43 -22.06
N THR A 120 -4.86 -3.12 -22.12
CA THR A 120 -5.65 -2.46 -23.18
C THR A 120 -4.85 -2.25 -24.47
N GLY A 121 -3.52 -2.39 -24.42
CA GLY A 121 -2.66 -2.18 -25.57
C GLY A 121 -2.62 -0.73 -26.05
N GLU A 122 -2.98 0.24 -25.19
CA GLU A 122 -2.82 1.64 -25.51
C GLU A 122 -1.34 1.94 -25.73
N ARG A 123 -1.00 2.32 -26.97
CA ARG A 123 0.34 2.79 -27.33
C ARG A 123 0.64 4.08 -26.55
N LEU A 124 1.29 3.96 -25.40
CA LEU A 124 1.83 5.09 -24.63
C LEU A 124 2.98 5.85 -25.35
N PHE A 125 3.22 5.58 -26.65
CA PHE A 125 4.20 6.29 -27.47
C PHE A 125 3.66 6.50 -28.89
N CYS A 126 2.74 7.45 -29.08
CA CYS A 126 2.49 8.09 -30.38
C CYS A 126 1.76 9.43 -30.20
N THR A 127 2.43 10.39 -29.57
CA THR A 127 2.31 11.82 -29.94
C THR A 127 3.70 12.42 -29.77
N ALA A 128 4.48 12.36 -30.85
CA ALA A 128 5.63 13.24 -31.06
C ALA A 128 5.10 14.59 -31.59
#